data_AF-A0A952QDU0-F1
#
_entry.id   AF-A0A952QDU0-F1
#
_cell.length_a   1.000
_cell.length_b   1.000
_cell.length_c   1.000
_cell.angle_alpha   90.00
_cell.angle_beta   90.00
_cell.angle_gamma   90.00
#
_symmetry.space_group_name_H-M   'P 1'
#
loop_
_entity.id
_entity.type
_entity.pdbx_description
1 polymer ?
#
loop_
_entity_poly.entity_id
_entity_poly.type
_entity_poly.pdbx_seq_one_letter_code
_entity_poly.pdbx_strand_id
1 'polypeptide(L)'
;MSNEIETRWLDAIERYTEARAAIASAATTAQYAKLIRAFAKTIRVAPWAVTPADVARWLDARGLARESRRSYRHALSSFYVFGIRAGLTDSNPVADSIASAPVKPSAEWDAAITEWARYERERGVAASTIAQRTKSLRKFANSTRPHPWLVTSDEIANWLTLAPSRSTRSGYESALRSFYRFAYAAKRIAFNPVTAPAERAQTLLASPAWEIELAGFRRAMRTEGKPETTIKLRLSQLRRFARENSTLEPYDVTLDALVDWMAGKRWLPATRRAQRSAFRSFYRWAKRTGRAPKNPASKLPTVRATTYVARPASDDALALALAKSDRRDRMALVLAAELGMRCAEVARVHSDDVRRDRDGRASLVIHGKGGRRRVLPITEDLAGRLGGCGLGYIFPGSTDGHLSSAYLGKRLSALLPDGVTMHMLRHRFATRAYAVDRDVFTVQRLLGHASPATTQGYVNVSEENMRRLVEAVAS
;
A
#
# COMPACT_ATOMS: atom_id res chain seq x y z
N MET A 1 14.98 -31.06 41.86
CA MET A 1 14.03 -30.71 40.77
C MET A 1 14.72 -29.91 39.64
N SER A 2 15.76 -30.43 38.98
CA SER A 2 16.42 -29.70 37.87
C SER A 2 16.47 -30.47 36.54
N ASN A 3 16.53 -31.80 36.55
CA ASN A 3 16.75 -32.59 35.33
C ASN A 3 15.54 -32.59 34.38
N GLU A 4 14.31 -32.70 34.88
CA GLU A 4 13.12 -32.81 34.03
C GLU A 4 12.78 -31.52 33.25
N ILE A 5 12.91 -30.35 33.89
CA ILE A 5 12.67 -29.06 33.23
C ILE A 5 13.76 -28.80 32.16
N GLU A 6 15.01 -29.15 32.47
CA GLU A 6 16.12 -29.04 31.53
C GLU A 6 15.92 -29.93 30.30
N THR A 7 15.51 -31.19 30.50
CA THR A 7 15.15 -32.10 29.40
C THR A 7 14.03 -31.53 28.53
N ARG A 8 12.97 -30.96 29.12
CA ARG A 8 11.87 -30.33 28.36
C ARG A 8 12.33 -29.14 27.52
N TRP A 9 13.28 -28.36 28.01
CA TRP A 9 13.88 -27.26 27.25
C TRP A 9 14.76 -27.77 26.10
N LEU A 10 15.54 -28.83 26.33
CA LEU A 10 16.40 -29.41 25.30
C LEU A 10 15.56 -29.97 24.14
N ASP A 11 14.53 -30.77 24.43
CA ASP A 11 13.58 -31.29 23.42
C ASP A 11 12.91 -30.16 22.63
N ALA A 12 12.41 -29.13 23.33
CA ALA A 12 11.76 -28.01 22.68
C ALA A 12 12.70 -27.22 21.75
N ILE A 13 13.97 -27.06 22.16
CA ILE A 13 15.00 -26.37 21.37
C ILE A 13 15.40 -27.21 20.16
N GLU A 14 15.52 -28.53 20.30
CA GLU A 14 15.82 -29.46 19.20
C GLU A 14 14.75 -29.41 18.12
N ARG A 15 13.48 -29.62 18.49
CA ARG A 15 12.32 -29.51 17.60
C ARG A 15 12.22 -28.15 16.92
N TYR A 16 12.52 -27.07 17.66
CA TYR A 16 12.58 -25.73 17.11
C TYR A 16 13.70 -25.59 16.07
N THR A 17 14.89 -26.12 16.35
CA THR A 17 16.03 -26.04 15.42
C THR A 17 15.83 -26.86 14.15
N GLU A 18 15.22 -28.04 14.24
CA GLU A 18 14.83 -28.86 13.08
C GLU A 18 13.81 -28.12 12.21
N ALA A 19 12.73 -27.62 12.81
CA ALA A 19 11.71 -26.86 12.09
C ALA A 19 12.28 -25.58 11.45
N ARG A 20 13.28 -24.97 12.09
CA ARG A 20 13.95 -23.76 11.59
C ARG A 20 14.99 -24.06 10.51
N ALA A 21 15.63 -25.22 10.53
CA ALA A 21 16.62 -25.62 9.52
C ALA A 21 16.01 -25.70 8.11
N ALA A 22 14.70 -25.95 8.00
CA ALA A 22 13.98 -25.91 6.73
C ALA A 22 13.80 -24.50 6.13
N ILE A 23 13.98 -23.44 6.94
CA ILE A 23 13.60 -22.06 6.57
C ILE A 23 14.67 -20.99 6.87
N ALA A 24 15.80 -21.35 7.51
CA ALA A 24 16.87 -20.40 7.85
C ALA A 24 18.26 -21.03 7.71
N SER A 25 19.29 -20.18 7.58
CA SER A 25 20.68 -20.64 7.50
C SER A 25 21.15 -21.32 8.78
N ALA A 26 22.05 -22.30 8.65
CA ALA A 26 22.64 -23.03 9.78
C ALA A 26 23.26 -22.09 10.84
N ALA A 27 23.93 -21.02 10.40
CA ALA A 27 24.51 -20.01 11.29
C ALA A 27 23.45 -19.27 12.14
N THR A 28 22.32 -18.91 11.52
CA THR A 28 21.22 -18.22 12.22
C THR A 28 20.49 -19.16 13.18
N THR A 29 20.25 -20.40 12.77
CA THR A 29 19.64 -21.43 13.63
C THR A 29 20.51 -21.71 14.85
N ALA A 30 21.82 -21.84 14.68
CA ALA A 30 22.78 -22.01 15.78
C ALA A 30 22.79 -20.81 16.74
N GLN A 31 22.76 -19.58 16.21
CA GLN A 31 22.73 -18.37 17.04
C GLN A 31 21.45 -18.26 17.87
N TYR A 32 20.29 -18.59 17.30
CA TYR A 32 19.01 -18.55 18.02
C TYR A 32 18.96 -19.63 19.09
N ALA A 33 19.39 -20.85 18.77
CA ALA A 33 19.51 -21.93 19.76
C ALA A 33 20.41 -21.54 20.93
N LYS A 34 21.56 -20.89 20.67
CA LYS A 34 22.46 -20.38 21.70
C LYS A 34 21.77 -19.37 22.63
N LEU A 35 21.02 -18.43 22.08
CA LEU A 35 20.31 -17.41 22.87
C LEU A 35 19.15 -18.01 23.67
N ILE A 36 18.40 -18.96 23.11
CA ILE A 36 17.31 -19.65 23.81
C ILE A 36 17.86 -20.53 24.94
N ARG A 37 18.96 -21.27 24.71
CA ARG A 37 19.64 -22.04 25.78
C ARG A 37 20.11 -21.15 26.92
N ALA A 38 20.64 -19.97 26.61
CA ALA A 38 21.07 -19.02 27.63
C ALA A 38 19.90 -18.47 28.46
N PHE A 39 18.68 -18.45 27.93
CA PHE A 39 17.45 -18.15 28.68
C PHE A 39 16.98 -19.36 29.49
N ALA A 40 16.89 -20.53 28.86
CA ALA A 40 16.48 -21.80 29.46
C ALA A 40 17.29 -22.15 30.72
N LYS A 41 18.62 -21.98 30.69
CA LYS A 41 19.53 -22.30 31.81
C LYS A 41 19.23 -21.52 33.09
N THR A 42 18.55 -20.38 32.98
CA THR A 42 18.31 -19.45 34.09
C THR A 42 16.87 -19.40 34.55
N ILE A 43 15.92 -19.89 33.75
CA ILE A 43 14.50 -19.88 34.08
C ILE A 43 14.11 -21.24 34.66
N ARG A 44 13.48 -21.26 35.84
CA ARG A 44 13.03 -22.50 36.50
C ARG A 44 11.59 -22.88 36.12
N VAL A 45 11.17 -22.48 34.92
CA VAL A 45 9.83 -22.69 34.39
C VAL A 45 9.94 -23.51 33.11
N ALA A 46 9.01 -24.44 32.89
CA ALA A 46 8.94 -25.22 31.66
C ALA A 46 8.79 -24.30 30.43
N PRO A 47 9.30 -24.70 29.23
CA PRO A 47 9.36 -23.83 28.06
C PRO A 47 8.03 -23.16 27.71
N TRP A 48 6.93 -23.89 27.84
CA TRP A 48 5.60 -23.44 27.43
C TRP A 48 4.76 -22.80 28.57
N ALA A 49 5.31 -22.72 29.78
CA ALA A 49 4.67 -22.11 30.95
C ALA A 49 5.27 -20.75 31.34
N VAL A 50 6.20 -20.24 30.53
CA VAL A 50 6.88 -18.95 30.77
C VAL A 50 5.89 -17.79 30.63
N THR A 51 5.88 -16.89 31.60
CA THR A 51 4.99 -15.73 31.61
C THR A 51 5.68 -14.45 31.10
N PRO A 52 4.92 -13.41 30.72
CA PRO A 52 5.49 -12.11 30.35
C PRO A 52 6.34 -11.48 31.46
N ALA A 53 5.95 -11.69 32.72
CA ALA A 53 6.69 -11.21 33.87
C ALA A 53 8.05 -11.89 34.01
N ASP A 54 8.14 -13.19 33.69
CA ASP A 54 9.41 -13.94 33.73
C ASP A 54 10.40 -13.42 32.67
N VAL A 55 9.90 -13.16 31.46
CA VAL A 55 10.72 -12.58 30.36
C VAL A 55 11.22 -11.19 30.72
N ALA A 56 10.33 -10.32 31.24
CA ALA A 56 10.70 -8.96 31.64
C ALA A 56 11.74 -8.97 32.77
N ARG A 57 11.47 -9.71 33.86
CA ARG A 57 12.38 -9.84 35.01
C ARG A 57 13.75 -10.34 34.59
N TRP A 58 13.80 -11.32 33.69
CA TRP A 58 15.05 -11.88 33.20
C TRP A 58 15.86 -10.92 32.32
N LEU A 59 15.20 -10.16 31.43
CA LEU A 59 15.85 -9.16 30.59
C LEU A 59 16.39 -7.97 31.39
N ASP A 60 15.74 -7.63 32.49
CA ASP A 60 16.13 -6.54 33.38
C ASP A 60 17.28 -6.95 34.30
N ALA A 61 17.24 -8.16 34.87
CA ALA A 61 18.25 -8.66 35.81
C ALA A 61 19.67 -8.80 35.22
N ARG A 62 19.82 -8.88 33.89
CA ARG A 62 21.12 -9.11 33.24
C ARG A 62 21.93 -7.85 32.88
N GLY A 63 21.40 -6.65 33.13
CA GLY A 63 22.13 -5.41 32.80
C GLY A 63 22.56 -5.30 31.32
N LEU A 64 21.87 -5.99 30.41
CA LEU A 64 22.30 -6.17 29.03
C LEU A 64 22.23 -4.87 28.22
N ALA A 65 23.24 -4.68 27.36
CA ALA A 65 23.20 -3.67 26.31
C ALA A 65 21.93 -3.82 25.43
N ARG A 66 21.44 -2.71 24.89
CA ARG A 66 20.18 -2.63 24.13
C ARG A 66 20.12 -3.62 22.95
N GLU A 67 21.25 -3.84 22.28
CA GLU A 67 21.41 -4.77 21.16
C GLU A 67 21.33 -6.25 21.58
N SER A 68 21.91 -6.59 22.74
CA SER A 68 21.82 -7.94 23.32
C SER A 68 20.39 -8.24 23.77
N ARG A 69 19.70 -7.29 24.43
CA ARG A 69 18.27 -7.44 24.80
C ARG A 69 17.39 -7.68 23.58
N ARG A 70 17.67 -6.97 22.48
CA ARG A 70 16.98 -7.15 21.20
C ARG A 70 17.19 -8.56 20.63
N SER A 71 18.43 -9.04 20.60
CA SER A 71 18.76 -10.39 20.10
C SER A 71 18.03 -11.49 20.87
N TYR A 72 17.97 -11.39 22.20
CA TYR A 72 17.21 -12.33 23.03
C TYR A 72 15.70 -12.27 22.77
N ARG A 73 15.11 -11.06 22.68
CA ARG A 73 13.69 -10.92 22.36
C ARG A 73 13.32 -11.55 21.02
N HIS A 74 14.16 -11.40 19.99
CA HIS A 74 13.91 -12.03 18.69
C HIS A 74 14.01 -13.55 18.73
N ALA A 75 15.03 -14.09 19.40
CA ALA A 75 15.20 -15.53 19.52
C ALA A 75 14.04 -16.18 20.29
N LEU A 76 13.66 -15.59 21.43
CA LEU A 76 12.55 -16.07 22.26
C LEU A 76 11.20 -15.90 21.56
N SER A 77 10.93 -14.74 20.96
CA SER A 77 9.68 -14.53 20.21
C SER A 77 9.56 -15.52 19.05
N SER A 78 10.66 -15.79 18.32
CA SER A 78 10.65 -16.81 17.27
C SER A 78 10.39 -18.22 17.81
N PHE A 79 10.87 -18.55 19.01
CA PHE A 79 10.67 -19.84 19.66
C PHE A 79 9.20 -20.01 20.11
N TYR A 80 8.61 -18.99 20.73
CA TYR A 80 7.20 -19.03 21.15
C TYR A 80 6.22 -19.00 19.97
N VAL A 81 6.55 -18.31 18.87
CA VAL A 81 5.75 -18.39 17.64
C VAL A 81 5.77 -19.79 17.03
N PHE A 82 6.91 -20.49 17.10
CA PHE A 82 6.98 -21.91 16.75
C PHE A 82 6.08 -22.74 17.68
N GLY A 83 6.16 -22.51 19.00
CA GLY A 83 5.29 -23.17 19.98
C GLY A 83 3.80 -23.01 19.69
N ILE A 84 3.35 -21.79 19.36
CA ILE A 84 1.95 -21.51 18.98
C ILE A 84 1.54 -22.29 17.73
N ARG A 85 2.39 -22.31 16.68
CA ARG A 85 2.09 -23.04 15.44
C ARG A 85 2.06 -24.56 15.64
N ALA A 86 2.84 -25.06 16.58
CA ALA A 86 2.90 -26.46 16.94
C ALA A 86 1.84 -26.86 17.99
N GLY A 87 0.99 -25.93 18.45
CA GLY A 87 -0.03 -26.18 19.47
C GLY A 87 0.54 -26.44 20.87
N LEU A 88 1.74 -25.97 21.15
CA LEU A 88 2.46 -26.20 22.41
C LEU A 88 2.21 -25.10 23.46
N THR A 89 1.72 -23.93 23.03
CA THR A 89 1.39 -22.78 23.89
C THR A 89 0.43 -21.82 23.17
N ASP A 90 -0.39 -21.08 23.91
CA ASP A 90 -1.41 -20.19 23.35
C ASP A 90 -0.97 -18.72 23.30
N SER A 91 0.18 -18.38 23.89
CA SER A 91 0.63 -16.99 24.04
C SER A 91 2.12 -16.81 23.76
N ASN A 92 2.50 -15.58 23.41
CA ASN A 92 3.89 -15.19 23.27
C ASN A 92 4.28 -14.27 24.43
N PRO A 93 4.93 -14.79 25.48
CA PRO A 93 5.23 -14.02 26.67
C PRO A 93 6.14 -12.81 26.39
N VAL A 94 6.86 -12.79 25.27
CA VAL A 94 7.69 -11.65 24.85
C VAL A 94 6.86 -10.50 24.28
N ALA A 95 5.71 -10.79 23.65
CA ALA A 95 4.83 -9.78 23.06
C ALA A 95 3.98 -9.10 24.13
N ASP A 96 3.46 -9.89 25.07
CA ASP A 96 2.53 -9.42 26.10
C ASP A 96 3.23 -8.63 27.22
N SER A 97 4.55 -8.81 27.40
CA SER A 97 5.33 -8.07 28.41
C SER A 97 5.48 -6.58 28.07
N ILE A 98 5.11 -6.16 26.87
CA ILE A 98 5.24 -4.79 26.36
C ILE A 98 3.95 -3.98 26.58
N ALA A 99 2.81 -4.64 26.86
CA ALA A 99 1.47 -4.04 26.73
C ALA A 99 0.87 -3.44 28.02
N SER A 100 1.54 -3.47 29.18
CA SER A 100 0.88 -3.14 30.46
C SER A 100 1.50 -1.94 31.22
N ALA A 101 0.98 -0.73 30.97
CA ALA A 101 0.98 0.38 31.94
C ALA A 101 -0.18 1.38 31.66
N PRO A 102 -0.94 1.85 32.66
CA PRO A 102 -2.05 2.79 32.47
C PRO A 102 -1.57 4.23 32.20
N VAL A 103 -2.14 4.89 31.20
CA VAL A 103 -1.78 6.25 30.77
C VAL A 103 -2.95 7.20 31.06
N LYS A 104 -2.73 8.28 31.82
CA LYS A 104 -3.70 9.39 31.97
C LYS A 104 -4.10 9.93 30.58
N PRO A 105 -5.31 10.49 30.36
CA PRO A 105 -5.66 11.15 29.11
C PRO A 105 -4.59 12.18 28.78
N SER A 106 -4.01 12.10 27.59
CA SER A 106 -3.07 13.14 27.17
C SER A 106 -3.82 14.46 26.96
N ALA A 107 -3.09 15.58 27.01
CA ALA A 107 -3.62 16.91 26.70
C ALA A 107 -4.34 16.97 25.33
N GLU A 108 -3.99 16.09 24.39
CA GLU A 108 -4.64 15.98 23.07
C GLU A 108 -6.10 15.52 23.16
N TRP A 109 -6.43 14.62 24.11
CA TRP A 109 -7.80 14.18 24.32
C TRP A 109 -8.68 15.32 24.87
N ASP A 110 -8.17 16.09 25.82
CA ASP A 110 -8.89 17.23 26.38
C ASP A 110 -9.16 18.32 25.34
N ALA A 111 -8.15 18.65 24.53
CA ALA A 111 -8.29 19.60 23.43
C ALA A 111 -9.33 19.12 22.41
N ALA A 112 -9.24 17.85 22.00
CA ALA A 112 -10.14 17.26 21.01
C ALA A 112 -11.60 17.18 21.50
N ILE A 113 -11.82 16.80 22.76
CA ILE A 113 -13.16 16.74 23.37
C ILE A 113 -13.75 18.15 23.48
N THR A 114 -12.94 19.14 23.85
CA THR A 114 -13.37 20.54 23.93
C THR A 114 -13.81 21.09 22.58
N GLU A 115 -13.03 20.80 21.52
CA GLU A 115 -13.35 21.23 20.17
C GLU A 115 -14.60 20.53 19.63
N TRP A 116 -14.72 19.22 19.85
CA TRP A 116 -15.91 18.45 19.50
C TRP A 116 -17.17 18.98 20.22
N ALA A 117 -17.06 19.33 21.51
CA ALA A 117 -18.18 19.87 22.28
C ALA A 117 -18.64 21.25 21.76
N ARG A 118 -17.74 22.05 21.18
CA ARG A 118 -18.08 23.29 20.48
C ARG A 118 -18.80 22.98 19.16
N TYR A 119 -18.25 22.06 18.37
CA TYR A 119 -18.85 21.61 17.11
C TYR A 119 -20.28 21.08 17.26
N GLU A 120 -20.57 20.31 18.32
CA GLU A 120 -21.93 19.80 18.56
C GLU A 120 -22.89 20.92 19.02
N ARG A 121 -22.41 21.92 19.78
CA ARG A 121 -23.21 23.10 20.16
C ARG A 121 -23.64 23.91 18.95
N GLU A 122 -22.72 24.16 18.02
CA GLU A 122 -23.00 24.89 16.77
C GLU A 122 -24.04 24.18 15.89
N ARG A 123 -24.21 22.86 16.07
CA ARG A 123 -25.21 22.04 15.38
C ARG A 123 -26.54 21.93 16.13
N GLY A 124 -26.72 22.66 17.23
CA GLY A 124 -27.96 22.68 18.01
C GLY A 124 -28.17 21.46 18.92
N VAL A 125 -27.11 20.71 19.27
CA VAL A 125 -27.24 19.58 20.21
C VAL A 125 -27.38 20.09 21.65
N ALA A 126 -28.35 19.54 22.39
CA ALA A 126 -28.65 19.95 23.76
C ALA A 126 -27.43 19.81 24.69
N ALA A 127 -27.20 20.81 25.55
CA ALA A 127 -26.06 20.86 26.46
C ALA A 127 -25.96 19.63 27.39
N SER A 128 -27.11 19.12 27.86
CA SER A 128 -27.20 17.89 28.67
C SER A 128 -26.66 16.66 27.94
N THR A 129 -26.93 16.56 26.63
CA THR A 129 -26.44 15.46 25.78
C THR A 129 -24.93 15.55 25.57
N ILE A 130 -24.40 16.77 25.37
CA ILE A 130 -22.97 17.01 25.21
C ILE A 130 -22.22 16.67 26.51
N ALA A 131 -22.75 17.06 27.67
CA ALA A 131 -22.17 16.74 28.97
C ALA A 131 -22.11 15.22 29.21
N GLN A 132 -23.20 14.50 28.94
CA GLN A 132 -23.26 13.06 29.10
C GLN A 132 -22.29 12.30 28.17
N ARG A 133 -22.20 12.73 26.91
CA ARG A 133 -21.25 12.15 25.95
C ARG A 133 -19.81 12.48 26.31
N THR A 134 -19.53 13.70 26.80
CA THR A 134 -18.20 14.10 27.29
C THR A 134 -17.71 13.18 28.41
N LYS A 135 -18.57 12.84 29.37
CA LYS A 135 -18.24 11.88 30.45
C LYS A 135 -17.85 10.52 29.88
N SER A 136 -18.56 10.05 28.85
CA SER A 136 -18.28 8.78 28.17
C SER A 136 -16.95 8.81 27.41
N LEU A 137 -16.67 9.90 26.68
CA LEU A 137 -15.41 10.09 25.95
C LEU A 137 -14.21 10.17 26.90
N ARG A 138 -14.34 10.85 28.04
CA ARG A 138 -13.29 10.89 29.07
C ARG A 138 -13.03 9.51 29.68
N LYS A 139 -14.09 8.73 29.94
CA LYS A 139 -13.96 7.36 30.42
C LYS A 139 -13.24 6.47 29.40
N PHE A 140 -13.53 6.65 28.12
CA PHE A 140 -12.81 5.96 27.06
C PHE A 140 -11.34 6.40 26.98
N ALA A 141 -11.09 7.70 26.96
CA ALA A 141 -9.75 8.30 26.90
C ALA A 141 -8.80 7.80 28.02
N ASN A 142 -9.33 7.59 29.23
CA ASN A 142 -8.59 7.04 30.38
C ASN A 142 -8.12 5.58 30.18
N SER A 143 -8.68 4.85 29.21
CA SER A 143 -8.51 3.40 29.03
C SER A 143 -7.91 3.00 27.68
N THR A 144 -7.46 3.98 26.90
CA THR A 144 -7.04 3.82 25.52
C THR A 144 -5.75 4.59 25.25
N ARG A 145 -5.31 4.63 23.99
CA ARG A 145 -4.09 5.32 23.54
C ARG A 145 -4.07 6.78 24.00
N PRO A 146 -2.86 7.37 24.16
CA PRO A 146 -2.74 8.76 24.54
C PRO A 146 -3.34 9.72 23.51
N HIS A 147 -3.48 9.38 22.23
CA HIS A 147 -3.94 10.32 21.20
C HIS A 147 -5.33 9.96 20.61
N PRO A 148 -6.32 10.88 20.59
CA PRO A 148 -7.68 10.63 20.08
C PRO A 148 -7.79 10.13 18.64
N TRP A 149 -6.86 10.54 17.76
CA TRP A 149 -6.92 10.23 16.33
C TRP A 149 -6.23 8.91 15.96
N LEU A 150 -5.57 8.27 16.93
CA LEU A 150 -4.86 7.00 16.73
C LEU A 150 -5.66 5.79 17.22
N VAL A 151 -6.87 6.03 17.75
CA VAL A 151 -7.77 4.98 18.23
C VAL A 151 -8.27 4.12 17.10
N THR A 152 -8.24 2.81 17.33
CA THR A 152 -8.67 1.77 16.39
C THR A 152 -10.10 1.29 16.66
N SER A 153 -10.71 0.64 15.67
CA SER A 153 -12.02 0.00 15.81
C SER A 153 -12.02 -1.12 16.86
N ASP A 154 -10.90 -1.84 17.01
CA ASP A 154 -10.77 -2.92 18.01
C ASP A 154 -10.66 -2.40 19.43
N GLU A 155 -9.93 -1.31 19.65
CA GLU A 155 -9.89 -0.64 20.95
C GLU A 155 -11.28 -0.15 21.37
N ILE A 156 -12.05 0.35 20.40
CA ILE A 156 -13.45 0.73 20.63
C ILE A 156 -14.30 -0.52 20.92
N ALA A 157 -14.18 -1.59 20.13
CA ALA A 157 -14.95 -2.82 20.31
C ALA A 157 -14.66 -3.49 21.67
N ASN A 158 -13.37 -3.64 22.02
CA ASN A 158 -12.90 -4.22 23.28
C ASN A 158 -13.27 -3.35 24.48
N TRP A 159 -13.27 -2.03 24.32
CA TRP A 159 -13.75 -1.16 25.40
C TRP A 159 -15.28 -1.25 25.57
N LEU A 160 -16.02 -1.38 24.48
CA LEU A 160 -17.48 -1.53 24.52
C LEU A 160 -17.92 -2.88 25.11
N THR A 161 -17.07 -3.92 25.11
CA THR A 161 -17.35 -5.17 25.85
C THR A 161 -17.24 -5.01 27.37
N LEU A 162 -16.54 -3.98 27.86
CA LEU A 162 -16.43 -3.66 29.28
C LEU A 162 -17.65 -2.88 29.83
N ALA A 163 -18.65 -2.60 28.99
CA ALA A 163 -19.85 -1.89 29.42
C ALA A 163 -20.76 -2.79 30.29
N PRO A 164 -21.24 -2.31 31.45
CA PRO A 164 -22.00 -3.12 32.42
C PRO A 164 -23.43 -3.46 31.96
N SER A 165 -23.96 -2.75 30.96
CA SER A 165 -25.29 -3.01 30.40
C SER A 165 -25.37 -2.67 28.92
N ARG A 166 -26.36 -3.25 28.22
CA ARG A 166 -26.66 -2.93 26.82
C ARG A 166 -27.02 -1.45 26.61
N SER A 167 -27.71 -0.84 27.57
CA SER A 167 -28.04 0.58 27.55
C SER A 167 -26.78 1.45 27.67
N THR A 168 -25.89 1.11 28.61
CA THR A 168 -24.59 1.79 28.77
C THR A 168 -23.72 1.66 27.52
N ARG A 169 -23.67 0.47 26.92
CA ARG A 169 -22.95 0.20 25.67
C ARG A 169 -23.46 1.07 24.53
N SER A 170 -24.78 1.17 24.36
CA SER A 170 -25.41 2.03 23.34
C SER A 170 -25.07 3.51 23.56
N GLY A 171 -25.11 3.98 24.82
CA GLY A 171 -24.72 5.34 25.18
C GLY A 171 -23.25 5.65 24.84
N TYR A 172 -22.34 4.71 25.14
CA TYR A 172 -20.92 4.81 24.80
C TYR A 172 -20.67 4.83 23.29
N GLU A 173 -21.31 3.93 22.56
CA GLU A 173 -21.19 3.85 21.11
C GLU A 173 -21.72 5.13 20.44
N SER A 174 -22.83 5.67 20.92
CA SER A 174 -23.40 6.95 20.46
C SER A 174 -22.43 8.12 20.66
N ALA A 175 -21.77 8.20 21.83
CA ALA A 175 -20.77 9.22 22.12
C ALA A 175 -19.56 9.12 21.19
N LEU A 176 -18.99 7.93 21.04
CA LEU A 176 -17.83 7.68 20.16
C LEU A 176 -18.18 7.95 18.69
N ARG A 177 -19.38 7.54 18.24
CA ARG A 177 -19.81 7.73 16.85
C ARG A 177 -19.94 9.21 16.50
N SER A 178 -20.48 10.03 17.41
CA SER A 178 -20.56 11.49 17.25
C SER A 178 -19.15 12.10 17.20
N PHE A 179 -18.29 11.75 18.14
CA PHE A 179 -16.92 12.26 18.22
C PHE A 179 -16.09 11.96 16.96
N TYR A 180 -16.11 10.72 16.48
CA TYR A 180 -15.36 10.34 15.29
C TYR A 180 -16.00 10.80 13.97
N ARG A 181 -17.29 11.13 13.96
CA ARG A 181 -17.92 11.80 12.82
C ARG A 181 -17.39 13.23 12.69
N PHE A 182 -17.28 13.96 13.79
CA PHE A 182 -16.63 15.26 13.84
C PHE A 182 -15.18 15.18 13.34
N ALA A 183 -14.40 14.23 13.87
CA ALA A 183 -12.99 14.08 13.49
C ALA A 183 -12.81 13.75 12.00
N TYR A 184 -13.71 12.96 11.42
CA TYR A 184 -13.74 12.68 9.99
C TYR A 184 -14.08 13.93 9.16
N ALA A 185 -15.11 14.68 9.56
CA ALA A 185 -15.50 15.92 8.89
C ALA A 185 -14.36 16.97 8.91
N ALA A 186 -13.62 17.04 10.03
CA ALA A 186 -12.44 17.88 10.19
C ALA A 186 -11.17 17.33 9.49
N LYS A 187 -11.27 16.22 8.75
CA LYS A 187 -10.16 15.55 8.05
C LYS A 187 -8.99 15.14 8.97
N ARG A 188 -9.26 14.94 10.27
CA ARG A 188 -8.28 14.48 11.27
C ARG A 188 -8.04 12.97 11.21
N ILE A 189 -9.05 12.24 10.74
CA ILE A 189 -9.00 10.78 10.52
C ILE A 189 -9.49 10.46 9.12
N ALA A 190 -8.99 9.36 8.55
CA ALA A 190 -9.33 8.94 7.18
C ALA A 190 -10.66 8.18 7.08
N PHE A 191 -11.17 7.66 8.19
CA PHE A 191 -12.46 6.96 8.31
C PHE A 191 -12.92 6.99 9.77
N ASN A 192 -14.22 6.80 10.00
CA ASN A 192 -14.78 6.69 11.36
C ASN A 192 -14.55 5.27 11.92
N PRO A 193 -13.73 5.09 12.97
CA PRO A 193 -13.43 3.78 13.55
C PRO A 193 -14.64 3.10 14.22
N VAL A 194 -15.72 3.83 14.52
CA VAL A 194 -16.93 3.25 15.14
C VAL A 194 -17.83 2.58 14.11
N THR A 195 -17.83 3.06 12.86
CA THR A 195 -18.74 2.60 11.81
C THR A 195 -18.03 1.83 10.69
N ALA A 196 -16.70 1.72 10.73
CA ALA A 196 -15.97 0.88 9.79
C ALA A 196 -16.25 -0.60 10.09
N PRO A 197 -16.49 -1.46 9.07
CA PRO A 197 -16.60 -2.90 9.30
C PRO A 197 -15.35 -3.40 10.03
N ALA A 198 -15.52 -4.13 11.14
CA ALA A 198 -14.41 -4.61 11.99
C ALA A 198 -13.34 -5.33 11.16
N GLU A 199 -13.73 -6.12 10.17
CA GLU A 199 -12.84 -6.83 9.24
C GLU A 199 -12.02 -5.90 8.32
N ARG A 200 -12.52 -4.70 7.96
CA ARG A 200 -11.76 -3.72 7.14
C ARG A 200 -10.82 -2.86 7.97
N ALA A 201 -11.17 -2.55 9.22
CA ALA A 201 -10.33 -1.77 10.12
C ALA A 201 -9.14 -2.60 10.66
N GLN A 202 -9.37 -3.87 11.00
CA GLN A 202 -8.34 -4.85 11.40
C GLN A 202 -7.29 -5.12 10.31
N THR A 203 -7.69 -5.06 9.03
CA THR A 203 -6.83 -5.47 7.91
C THR A 203 -5.87 -4.37 7.43
N LEU A 204 -5.93 -3.13 7.96
CA LEU A 204 -5.31 -1.97 7.28
C LEU A 204 -4.08 -1.33 7.94
N LEU A 205 -3.82 -1.48 9.24
CA LEU A 205 -2.76 -0.71 9.93
C LEU A 205 -1.53 -1.55 10.28
N ALA A 206 -0.35 -0.99 10.03
CA ALA A 206 0.93 -1.52 10.48
C ALA A 206 1.18 -1.21 11.98
N SER A 207 2.29 -1.69 12.56
CA SER A 207 2.67 -1.30 13.94
C SER A 207 2.70 0.23 14.10
N PRO A 208 2.50 0.79 15.31
CA PRO A 208 2.59 2.23 15.54
C PRO A 208 3.92 2.83 15.07
N ALA A 209 5.04 2.14 15.27
CA ALA A 209 6.34 2.61 14.80
C ALA A 209 6.41 2.62 13.27
N TRP A 210 5.84 1.63 12.59
CA TRP A 210 5.67 1.67 11.14
C TRP A 210 4.86 2.87 10.68
N GLU A 211 3.71 3.18 11.29
CA GLU A 211 2.90 4.32 10.84
C GLU A 211 3.62 5.67 11.05
N ILE A 212 4.38 5.84 12.14
CA ILE A 212 5.23 7.02 12.36
C ILE A 212 6.24 7.18 11.23
N GLU A 213 6.96 6.12 10.91
CA GLU A 213 8.02 6.17 9.90
C GLU A 213 7.47 6.28 8.47
N LEU A 214 6.33 5.66 8.20
CA LEU A 214 5.61 5.82 6.93
C LEU A 214 5.05 7.24 6.76
N ALA A 215 4.60 7.89 7.84
CA ALA A 215 4.21 9.29 7.81
C ALA A 215 5.43 10.21 7.53
N GLY A 216 6.59 9.91 8.13
CA GLY A 216 7.85 10.59 7.83
C GLY A 216 8.28 10.42 6.37
N PHE A 217 8.24 9.19 5.87
CA PHE A 217 8.55 8.87 4.48
C PHE A 217 7.59 9.54 3.50
N ARG A 218 6.29 9.59 3.83
CA ARG A 218 5.26 10.32 3.06
C ARG A 218 5.62 11.79 2.91
N ARG A 219 6.00 12.46 4.02
CA ARG A 219 6.41 13.87 3.99
C ARG A 219 7.61 14.06 3.06
N ALA A 220 8.65 13.24 3.22
CA ALA A 220 9.84 13.30 2.37
C ALA A 220 9.52 13.10 0.88
N MET A 221 8.66 12.14 0.54
CA MET A 221 8.24 11.93 -0.85
C MET A 221 7.44 13.12 -1.42
N ARG A 222 6.62 13.80 -0.60
CA ARG A 222 5.92 15.02 -1.02
C ARG A 222 6.90 16.17 -1.28
N THR A 223 7.88 16.37 -0.39
CA THR A 223 8.95 17.36 -0.58
C THR A 223 9.78 17.09 -1.84
N GLU A 224 10.04 15.83 -2.16
CA GLU A 224 10.69 15.42 -3.42
C GLU A 224 9.81 15.59 -4.68
N GLY A 225 8.59 16.13 -4.56
CA GLY A 225 7.66 16.30 -5.67
C GLY A 225 7.15 14.99 -6.27
N LYS A 226 7.14 13.88 -5.50
CA LYS A 226 6.64 12.60 -6.02
C LYS A 226 5.13 12.66 -6.23
N PRO A 227 4.61 12.09 -7.34
CA PRO A 227 3.17 12.04 -7.57
C PRO A 227 2.43 11.31 -6.44
N GLU A 228 1.26 11.82 -6.02
CA GLU A 228 0.46 11.24 -4.92
C GLU A 228 0.08 9.77 -5.19
N THR A 229 -0.11 9.37 -6.45
CA THR A 229 -0.31 7.97 -6.84
C THR A 229 0.88 7.07 -6.52
N THR A 230 2.11 7.59 -6.68
CA THR A 230 3.35 6.87 -6.35
C THR A 230 3.53 6.79 -4.84
N ILE A 231 3.17 7.85 -4.11
CA ILE A 231 3.19 7.89 -2.64
C ILE A 231 2.21 6.84 -2.09
N LYS A 232 0.95 6.89 -2.50
CA LYS A 232 -0.10 5.95 -2.07
C LYS A 232 0.29 4.50 -2.33
N LEU A 233 0.80 4.19 -3.52
CA LEU A 233 1.24 2.84 -3.89
C LEU A 233 2.37 2.34 -2.97
N ARG A 234 3.42 3.14 -2.79
CA ARG A 234 4.57 2.73 -1.95
C ARG A 234 4.18 2.57 -0.49
N LEU A 235 3.39 3.49 0.06
CA LEU A 235 2.90 3.37 1.43
C LEU A 235 2.02 2.11 1.59
N SER A 236 1.14 1.82 0.63
CA SER A 236 0.34 0.60 0.64
C SER A 236 1.20 -0.67 0.62
N GLN A 237 2.24 -0.70 -0.22
CA GLN A 237 3.19 -1.81 -0.33
C GLN A 237 3.99 -2.04 0.96
N LEU A 238 4.43 -0.95 1.61
CA LEU A 238 5.16 -1.03 2.88
C LEU A 238 4.24 -1.42 4.04
N ARG A 239 3.02 -0.87 4.11
CA ARG A 239 2.00 -1.29 5.09
C ARG A 239 1.66 -2.75 4.95
N ARG A 240 1.54 -3.25 3.72
CA ARG A 240 1.28 -4.68 3.49
C ARG A 240 2.38 -5.55 4.11
N PHE A 241 3.65 -5.21 3.87
CA PHE A 241 4.77 -5.90 4.49
C PHE A 241 4.73 -5.82 6.01
N ALA A 242 4.54 -4.62 6.55
CA ALA A 242 4.54 -4.38 7.99
C ALA A 242 3.40 -5.11 8.72
N ARG A 243 2.23 -5.25 8.10
CA ARG A 243 1.11 -6.03 8.66
C ARG A 243 1.40 -7.52 8.70
N GLU A 244 1.90 -8.05 7.59
CA GLU A 244 2.21 -9.47 7.47
C GLU A 244 3.48 -9.86 8.26
N ASN A 245 4.19 -8.87 8.83
CA ASN A 245 5.35 -9.04 9.71
C ASN A 245 5.20 -8.12 10.94
N SER A 246 4.06 -8.19 11.63
CA SER A 246 3.68 -7.27 12.72
C SER A 246 4.65 -7.21 13.90
N THR A 247 5.50 -8.23 14.06
CA THR A 247 6.53 -8.31 15.11
C THR A 247 7.84 -7.61 14.74
N LEU A 248 8.01 -7.19 13.49
CA LEU A 248 9.20 -6.49 13.02
C LEU A 248 8.96 -4.99 13.03
N GLU A 249 9.74 -4.26 13.81
CA GLU A 249 9.77 -2.80 13.73
C GLU A 249 10.48 -2.31 12.45
N PRO A 250 10.19 -1.10 11.97
CA PRO A 250 10.68 -0.60 10.68
C PRO A 250 12.17 -0.78 10.45
N TYR A 251 12.97 -0.59 11.50
CA TYR A 251 14.43 -0.59 11.46
C TYR A 251 15.07 -1.87 12.00
N ASP A 252 14.24 -2.84 12.38
CA ASP A 252 14.66 -4.18 12.81
C ASP A 252 14.56 -5.20 11.67
N VAL A 253 14.01 -4.78 10.53
CA VAL A 253 13.89 -5.59 9.31
C VAL A 253 15.27 -5.94 8.74
N THR A 254 15.47 -7.22 8.46
CA THR A 254 16.68 -7.78 7.85
C THR A 254 16.50 -7.98 6.35
N LEU A 255 17.60 -8.25 5.63
CA LEU A 255 17.53 -8.65 4.21
C LEU A 255 16.70 -9.93 4.06
N ASP A 256 16.96 -10.92 4.91
CA ASP A 256 16.28 -12.23 4.86
C ASP A 256 14.77 -12.08 5.07
N ALA A 257 14.34 -11.27 6.04
CA ALA A 257 12.92 -10.99 6.25
C ALA A 257 12.24 -10.40 5.00
N LEU A 258 12.93 -9.52 4.26
CA LEU A 258 12.41 -8.98 2.99
C LEU A 258 12.39 -10.04 1.89
N VAL A 259 13.42 -10.90 1.80
CA VAL A 259 13.52 -11.96 0.80
C VAL A 259 12.48 -13.04 1.04
N ASP A 260 12.40 -13.59 2.25
CA ASP A 260 11.47 -14.66 2.65
C ASP A 260 10.02 -14.23 2.43
N TRP A 261 9.70 -13.01 2.87
CA TRP A 261 8.37 -12.47 2.69
C TRP A 261 8.00 -12.30 1.21
N MET A 262 8.94 -11.84 0.37
CA MET A 262 8.70 -11.73 -1.07
C MET A 262 8.65 -13.09 -1.78
N ALA A 263 9.44 -14.07 -1.32
CA ALA A 263 9.51 -15.41 -1.89
C ALA A 263 8.20 -16.17 -1.66
N GLY A 264 7.59 -16.02 -0.47
CA GLY A 264 6.29 -16.60 -0.13
C GLY A 264 5.10 -16.02 -0.90
N LYS A 265 5.29 -15.12 -1.87
CA LYS A 265 4.21 -14.51 -2.66
C LYS A 265 4.14 -15.04 -4.08
N ARG A 266 2.94 -15.44 -4.52
CA ARG A 266 2.63 -15.77 -5.92
C ARG A 266 2.37 -14.50 -6.74
N TRP A 267 3.39 -13.65 -6.87
CA TRP A 267 3.31 -12.40 -7.62
C TRP A 267 3.95 -12.49 -9.00
N LEU A 268 3.32 -11.84 -9.98
CA LEU A 268 3.92 -11.59 -11.29
C LEU A 268 5.25 -10.81 -11.16
N PRO A 269 6.20 -10.98 -12.09
CA PRO A 269 7.50 -10.30 -12.06
C PRO A 269 7.42 -8.77 -11.94
N ALA A 270 6.42 -8.14 -12.60
CA ALA A 270 6.17 -6.71 -12.49
C ALA A 270 5.82 -6.27 -11.06
N THR A 271 4.95 -7.02 -10.38
CA THR A 271 4.55 -6.77 -8.99
C THR A 271 5.74 -6.96 -8.04
N ARG A 272 6.55 -8.02 -8.23
CA ARG A 272 7.78 -8.25 -7.46
C ARG A 272 8.77 -7.08 -7.61
N ARG A 273 8.98 -6.59 -8.84
CA ARG A 273 9.83 -5.40 -9.11
C ARG A 273 9.30 -4.14 -8.42
N ALA A 274 7.99 -3.91 -8.49
CA ALA A 274 7.35 -2.75 -7.85
C ALA A 274 7.53 -2.79 -6.33
N GLN A 275 7.29 -3.95 -5.69
CA GLN A 275 7.50 -4.13 -4.26
C GLN A 275 8.96 -3.91 -3.86
N ARG A 276 9.92 -4.51 -4.59
CA ARG A 276 11.35 -4.29 -4.38
C ARG A 276 11.73 -2.81 -4.44
N SER A 277 11.15 -2.07 -5.40
CA SER A 277 11.37 -0.63 -5.54
C SER A 277 10.87 0.15 -4.32
N ALA A 278 9.72 -0.23 -3.75
CA ALA A 278 9.20 0.37 -2.53
C ALA A 278 10.14 0.17 -1.34
N PHE A 279 10.58 -1.07 -1.08
CA PHE A 279 11.54 -1.37 -0.02
C PHE A 279 12.84 -0.58 -0.17
N ARG A 280 13.43 -0.61 -1.37
CA ARG A 280 14.68 0.11 -1.65
C ARG A 280 14.53 1.61 -1.43
N SER A 281 13.39 2.19 -1.83
CA SER A 281 13.17 3.62 -1.65
C SER A 281 13.00 4.00 -0.18
N PHE A 282 12.24 3.22 0.58
CA PHE A 282 12.02 3.47 2.01
C PHE A 282 13.32 3.35 2.80
N TYR A 283 14.03 2.23 2.68
CA TYR A 283 15.26 2.01 3.44
C TYR A 283 16.44 2.86 2.99
N ARG A 284 16.45 3.35 1.74
CA ARG A 284 17.40 4.39 1.32
C ARG A 284 17.11 5.72 2.02
N TRP A 285 15.84 6.12 2.12
CA TRP A 285 15.45 7.32 2.87
C TRP A 285 15.75 7.18 4.37
N ALA A 286 15.43 6.04 4.96
CA ALA A 286 15.68 5.79 6.38
C ALA A 286 17.18 5.84 6.72
N LYS A 287 18.04 5.24 5.87
CA LYS A 287 19.50 5.32 6.02
C LYS A 287 20.00 6.76 5.84
N ARG A 288 19.59 7.44 4.77
CA ARG A 288 20.03 8.82 4.47
C ARG A 288 19.68 9.81 5.59
N THR A 289 18.59 9.56 6.30
CA THR A 289 18.12 10.44 7.38
C THR A 289 18.54 9.97 8.78
N GLY A 290 19.49 9.02 8.88
CA GLY A 290 20.04 8.55 10.16
C GLY A 290 19.11 7.67 11.00
N ARG A 291 17.91 7.34 10.50
CA ARG A 291 16.90 6.53 11.23
C ARG A 291 17.23 5.06 11.25
N ALA A 292 17.79 4.55 10.15
CA ALA A 292 18.24 3.18 10.04
C ALA A 292 19.77 3.13 9.93
N PRO A 293 20.46 2.29 10.72
CA PRO A 293 21.92 2.16 10.65
C PRO A 293 22.39 1.57 9.31
N LYS A 294 21.57 0.73 8.68
CA LYS A 294 21.84 0.10 7.38
C LYS A 294 20.59 0.04 6.52
N ASN A 295 20.79 -0.17 5.23
CA ASN A 295 19.70 -0.41 4.27
C ASN A 295 19.58 -1.92 4.02
N PRO A 296 18.63 -2.64 4.66
CA PRO A 296 18.43 -4.07 4.43
C PRO A 296 17.99 -4.39 3.00
N ALA A 297 17.32 -3.45 2.32
CA ALA A 297 16.88 -3.61 0.94
C ALA A 297 17.98 -3.40 -0.12
N SER A 298 19.20 -3.02 0.30
CA SER A 298 20.31 -2.68 -0.60
C SER A 298 20.76 -3.87 -1.45
N LYS A 299 20.77 -5.08 -0.87
CA LYS A 299 21.18 -6.34 -1.50
C LYS A 299 20.01 -7.23 -1.94
N LEU A 300 18.79 -6.68 -2.04
CA LEU A 300 17.64 -7.44 -2.53
C LEU A 300 17.88 -7.99 -3.95
N PRO A 301 17.67 -9.30 -4.17
CA PRO A 301 17.86 -9.94 -5.48
C PRO A 301 17.15 -9.17 -6.59
N THR A 302 17.81 -9.05 -7.74
CA THR A 302 17.23 -8.37 -8.90
C THR A 302 16.23 -9.31 -9.55
N VAL A 303 14.99 -8.85 -9.69
CA VAL A 303 13.96 -9.57 -10.46
C VAL A 303 14.22 -9.30 -11.93
N ARG A 304 14.56 -10.34 -12.70
CA ARG A 304 14.76 -10.23 -14.16
C ARG A 304 13.54 -9.54 -14.80
N ALA A 305 13.81 -8.58 -15.68
CA ALA A 305 12.75 -8.00 -16.48
C ALA A 305 12.24 -9.09 -17.43
N THR A 306 10.94 -9.37 -17.40
CA THR A 306 10.29 -10.13 -18.47
C THR A 306 10.26 -9.27 -19.72
N THR A 307 10.64 -9.83 -20.87
CA THR A 307 10.43 -9.20 -22.17
C THR A 307 8.96 -8.86 -22.28
N TYR A 308 8.68 -7.57 -22.45
CA TYR A 308 7.31 -7.08 -22.51
C TYR A 308 6.78 -7.34 -23.92
N VAL A 309 5.81 -8.25 -24.04
CA VAL A 309 5.07 -8.48 -25.28
C VAL A 309 3.76 -7.72 -25.19
N ALA A 310 3.54 -6.80 -26.13
CA ALA A 310 2.28 -6.06 -26.21
C ALA A 310 1.10 -7.01 -26.46
N ARG A 311 -0.03 -6.71 -25.83
CA ARG A 311 -1.30 -7.42 -26.04
C ARG A 311 -2.29 -6.44 -26.67
N PRO A 312 -2.25 -6.22 -28.00
CA PRO A 312 -3.21 -5.34 -28.67
C PRO A 312 -4.63 -5.92 -28.55
N ALA A 313 -5.61 -5.05 -28.37
CA ALA A 313 -7.01 -5.42 -28.56
C ALA A 313 -7.27 -5.67 -30.05
N SER A 314 -8.17 -6.62 -30.36
CA SER A 314 -8.61 -6.87 -31.74
C SER A 314 -9.52 -5.74 -32.24
N ASP A 315 -9.67 -5.65 -33.57
CA ASP A 315 -10.59 -4.71 -34.21
C ASP A 315 -12.05 -5.03 -33.82
N ASP A 316 -12.42 -6.31 -33.75
CA ASP A 316 -13.74 -6.75 -33.31
C ASP A 316 -14.05 -6.36 -31.87
N ALA A 317 -13.07 -6.47 -30.96
CA ALA A 317 -13.24 -6.07 -29.57
C ALA A 317 -13.54 -4.57 -29.44
N LEU A 318 -12.89 -3.74 -30.27
CA LEU A 318 -13.17 -2.31 -30.33
C LEU A 318 -14.54 -2.04 -30.96
N ALA A 319 -14.87 -2.70 -32.07
CA ALA A 319 -16.14 -2.52 -32.76
C ALA A 319 -17.34 -2.86 -31.85
N LEU A 320 -17.26 -3.98 -31.13
CA LEU A 320 -18.27 -4.39 -30.14
C LEU A 320 -18.42 -3.36 -29.01
N ALA A 321 -17.31 -2.83 -28.50
CA ALA A 321 -17.35 -1.81 -27.45
C ALA A 321 -17.96 -0.50 -27.95
N LEU A 322 -17.63 -0.07 -29.18
CA LEU A 322 -18.17 1.13 -29.82
C LEU A 322 -19.67 1.01 -30.15
N ALA A 323 -20.17 -0.19 -30.44
CA ALA A 323 -21.59 -0.44 -30.69
C ALA A 323 -22.44 -0.34 -29.41
N LYS A 324 -21.86 -0.68 -28.26
CA LYS A 324 -22.54 -0.64 -26.93
C LYS A 324 -22.38 0.69 -26.20
N SER A 325 -21.44 1.53 -26.63
CA SER A 325 -21.08 2.76 -25.92
C SER A 325 -22.07 3.90 -26.17
N ASP A 326 -22.39 4.65 -25.12
CA ASP A 326 -23.01 5.97 -25.28
C ASP A 326 -22.04 6.98 -25.93
N ARG A 327 -22.52 8.18 -26.27
CA ARG A 327 -21.70 9.23 -26.93
C ARG A 327 -20.39 9.52 -26.18
N ARG A 328 -20.43 9.51 -24.86
CA ARG A 328 -19.30 9.87 -24.00
C ARG A 328 -18.30 8.73 -23.95
N ASP A 329 -18.73 7.52 -23.66
CA ASP A 329 -17.85 6.35 -23.61
C ASP A 329 -17.25 6.06 -24.99
N ARG A 330 -18.02 6.30 -26.07
CA ARG A 330 -17.54 6.22 -27.45
C ARG A 330 -16.35 7.14 -27.67
N MET A 331 -16.45 8.40 -27.25
CA MET A 331 -15.35 9.36 -27.35
C MET A 331 -14.10 8.89 -26.59
N ALA A 332 -14.28 8.33 -25.39
CA ALA A 332 -13.14 7.81 -24.63
C ALA A 332 -12.47 6.59 -25.29
N LEU A 333 -13.25 5.68 -25.88
CA LEU A 333 -12.75 4.54 -26.64
C LEU A 333 -11.98 4.99 -27.88
N VAL A 334 -12.52 5.96 -28.63
CA VAL A 334 -11.89 6.57 -29.81
C VAL A 334 -10.54 7.20 -29.45
N LEU A 335 -10.49 8.07 -28.44
CA LEU A 335 -9.24 8.69 -28.00
C LEU A 335 -8.19 7.65 -27.56
N ALA A 336 -8.62 6.54 -26.96
CA ALA A 336 -7.72 5.47 -26.56
C ALA A 336 -7.18 4.67 -27.76
N ALA A 337 -8.05 4.39 -28.75
CA ALA A 337 -7.77 3.50 -29.86
C ALA A 337 -7.13 4.20 -31.08
N GLU A 338 -7.40 5.49 -31.29
CA GLU A 338 -6.91 6.26 -32.44
C GLU A 338 -5.72 7.16 -32.09
N LEU A 339 -5.59 7.60 -30.83
CA LEU A 339 -4.45 8.42 -30.37
C LEU A 339 -3.57 7.71 -29.35
N GLY A 340 -3.90 6.46 -29.01
CA GLY A 340 -3.16 5.66 -28.05
C GLY A 340 -3.13 6.27 -26.64
N MET A 341 -4.10 7.10 -26.25
CA MET A 341 -4.05 7.84 -24.99
C MET A 341 -4.18 6.94 -23.76
N ARG A 342 -3.52 7.31 -22.64
CA ARG A 342 -3.72 6.62 -21.35
C ARG A 342 -5.06 7.03 -20.74
N CYS A 343 -5.68 6.17 -19.92
CA CYS A 343 -6.96 6.50 -19.28
C CYS A 343 -6.93 7.79 -18.44
N ALA A 344 -5.80 8.08 -17.80
CA ALA A 344 -5.63 9.33 -17.06
C ALA A 344 -5.44 10.57 -17.95
N GLU A 345 -5.01 10.40 -19.20
CA GLU A 345 -4.92 11.45 -20.21
C GLU A 345 -6.31 11.69 -20.82
N VAL A 346 -7.00 10.62 -21.23
CA VAL A 346 -8.38 10.69 -21.77
C VAL A 346 -9.32 11.39 -20.79
N ALA A 347 -9.29 10.99 -19.52
CA ALA A 347 -10.17 11.58 -18.50
C ALA A 347 -9.97 13.09 -18.26
N ARG A 348 -8.86 13.68 -18.74
CA ARG A 348 -8.52 15.10 -18.55
C ARG A 348 -8.67 15.95 -19.80
N VAL A 349 -9.08 15.36 -20.92
CA VAL A 349 -9.22 16.12 -22.17
C VAL A 349 -10.20 17.27 -21.96
N HIS A 350 -9.78 18.46 -22.33
CA HIS A 350 -10.53 19.70 -22.23
C HIS A 350 -10.78 20.30 -23.62
N SER A 351 -11.87 21.05 -23.80
CA SER A 351 -12.18 21.74 -25.07
C SER A 351 -11.01 22.61 -25.55
N ASP A 352 -10.35 23.30 -24.61
CA ASP A 352 -9.23 24.20 -24.87
C ASP A 352 -7.94 23.49 -25.30
N ASP A 353 -7.89 22.15 -25.20
CA ASP A 353 -6.77 21.36 -25.67
C ASP A 353 -6.79 21.17 -27.19
N VAL A 354 -7.94 21.39 -27.85
CA VAL A 354 -8.08 21.33 -29.30
C VAL A 354 -7.59 22.64 -29.90
N ARG A 355 -6.57 22.57 -30.75
CA ARG A 355 -5.92 23.73 -31.35
C ARG A 355 -5.80 23.57 -32.85
N ARG A 356 -5.69 24.70 -33.54
CA ARG A 356 -5.33 24.77 -34.95
C ARG A 356 -3.85 25.10 -35.06
N ASP A 357 -3.11 24.31 -35.82
CA ASP A 357 -1.71 24.58 -36.15
C ASP A 357 -1.61 25.70 -37.20
N ARG A 358 -0.39 26.15 -37.48
CA ARG A 358 -0.15 27.28 -38.41
C ARG A 358 -0.66 27.04 -39.83
N ASP A 359 -0.73 25.77 -40.22
CA ASP A 359 -1.22 25.32 -41.52
C ASP A 359 -2.72 24.98 -41.52
N GLY A 360 -3.44 25.33 -40.45
CA GLY A 360 -4.88 25.14 -40.31
C GLY A 360 -5.30 23.74 -39.85
N ARG A 361 -4.39 22.77 -39.73
CA ARG A 361 -4.74 21.41 -39.29
C ARG A 361 -5.01 21.35 -37.79
N ALA A 362 -5.93 20.46 -37.41
CA ALA A 362 -6.27 20.27 -36.00
C ALA A 362 -5.23 19.42 -35.23
N SER A 363 -4.96 19.84 -34.00
CA SER A 363 -4.04 19.18 -33.07
C SER A 363 -4.65 19.14 -31.66
N LEU A 364 -4.30 18.11 -30.89
CA LEU A 364 -4.74 17.93 -29.50
C LEU A 364 -3.54 18.01 -28.54
N VAL A 365 -3.64 18.89 -27.56
CA VAL A 365 -2.68 18.98 -26.45
C VAL A 365 -3.00 17.91 -25.41
N ILE A 366 -2.02 17.07 -25.09
CA ILE A 366 -2.16 15.98 -24.12
C ILE A 366 -1.29 16.23 -22.90
N HIS A 367 -1.92 16.21 -21.73
CA HIS A 367 -1.29 16.38 -20.43
C HIS A 367 -0.88 15.04 -19.82
N GLY A 368 0.41 14.74 -19.87
CA GLY A 368 1.01 13.51 -19.38
C GLY A 368 1.48 13.59 -17.92
N LYS A 369 2.05 12.48 -17.43
CA LYS A 369 2.57 12.36 -16.06
C LYS A 369 3.71 13.35 -15.81
N GLY A 370 3.64 14.04 -14.67
CA GLY A 370 4.71 14.93 -14.21
C GLY A 370 4.78 16.28 -14.95
N GLY A 371 3.64 16.78 -15.42
CA GLY A 371 3.56 18.09 -16.11
C GLY A 371 4.07 18.08 -17.55
N ARG A 372 4.45 16.91 -18.09
CA ARG A 372 4.89 16.79 -19.48
C ARG A 372 3.69 16.92 -20.41
N ARG A 373 3.80 17.78 -21.41
CA ARG A 373 2.81 17.91 -22.49
C ARG A 373 3.35 17.31 -23.78
N ARG A 374 2.45 16.78 -24.61
CA ARG A 374 2.72 16.46 -26.02
C ARG A 374 1.56 16.95 -26.87
N VAL A 375 1.83 17.34 -28.10
CA VAL A 375 0.81 17.70 -29.08
C VAL A 375 0.72 16.57 -30.09
N LEU A 376 -0.49 16.08 -30.35
CA LEU A 376 -0.73 15.07 -31.38
C LEU A 376 -1.59 15.66 -32.50
N PRO A 377 -1.25 15.43 -33.77
CA PRO A 377 -2.15 15.76 -34.86
C PRO A 377 -3.42 14.90 -34.73
N ILE A 378 -4.57 15.48 -35.03
CA ILE A 378 -5.86 14.80 -35.04
C ILE A 378 -6.56 15.04 -36.37
N THR A 379 -7.42 14.10 -36.78
CA THR A 379 -8.27 14.28 -37.96
C THR A 379 -9.31 15.38 -37.74
N GLU A 380 -9.76 16.02 -38.81
CA GLU A 380 -10.84 17.02 -38.75
C GLU A 380 -12.15 16.46 -38.18
N ASP A 381 -12.50 15.21 -38.50
CA ASP A 381 -13.67 14.53 -37.90
C ASP A 381 -13.56 14.44 -36.37
N LEU A 382 -12.42 13.96 -35.85
CA LEU A 382 -12.20 13.92 -34.40
C LEU A 382 -12.21 15.31 -33.75
N ALA A 383 -11.64 16.32 -34.41
CA ALA A 383 -11.68 17.70 -33.95
C ALA A 383 -13.12 18.22 -33.86
N GLY A 384 -13.94 17.98 -34.89
CA GLY A 384 -15.36 18.32 -34.91
C GLY A 384 -16.15 17.62 -33.81
N ARG A 385 -15.91 16.32 -33.58
CA ARG A 385 -16.57 15.56 -32.50
C ARG A 385 -16.17 16.06 -31.11
N LEU A 386 -14.91 16.43 -30.91
CA LEU A 386 -14.46 17.04 -29.66
C LEU A 386 -15.10 18.42 -29.44
N GLY A 387 -15.19 19.25 -30.49
CA GLY A 387 -15.89 20.54 -30.44
C GLY A 387 -17.38 20.40 -30.13
N GLY A 388 -18.03 19.36 -30.64
CA GLY A 388 -19.44 19.05 -30.37
C GLY A 388 -19.74 18.53 -28.95
N CYS A 389 -18.71 18.30 -28.11
CA CYS A 389 -18.91 17.88 -26.71
C CYS A 389 -19.22 19.04 -25.75
N GLY A 390 -19.11 20.29 -26.22
CA GLY A 390 -19.31 21.50 -25.41
C GLY A 390 -18.03 22.03 -24.76
N LEU A 391 -18.14 23.18 -24.09
CA LEU A 391 -17.03 23.84 -23.41
C LEU A 391 -16.69 23.13 -22.10
N GLY A 392 -15.40 23.09 -21.76
CA GLY A 392 -14.91 22.52 -20.51
C GLY A 392 -14.27 21.14 -20.69
N TYR A 393 -14.23 20.36 -19.61
CA TYR A 393 -13.79 18.97 -19.68
C TYR A 393 -14.74 18.12 -20.52
N ILE A 394 -14.21 17.39 -21.50
CA ILE A 394 -14.96 16.44 -22.34
C ILE A 394 -15.56 15.31 -21.47
N PHE A 395 -14.89 15.01 -20.35
CA PHE A 395 -15.33 14.04 -19.36
C PHE A 395 -15.53 14.72 -18.00
N PRO A 396 -16.62 15.48 -17.78
CA PRO A 396 -16.84 16.22 -16.54
C PRO A 396 -17.09 15.31 -15.34
N GLY A 397 -16.61 15.70 -14.17
CA GLY A 397 -16.77 14.91 -12.94
C GLY A 397 -16.28 15.63 -11.68
N SER A 398 -16.39 14.96 -10.54
CA SER A 398 -16.06 15.55 -9.23
C SER A 398 -14.56 15.58 -8.91
N THR A 399 -13.69 15.06 -9.79
CA THR A 399 -12.23 15.06 -9.59
C THR A 399 -11.63 16.24 -10.33
N ASP A 400 -11.42 17.37 -9.65
CA ASP A 400 -10.85 18.59 -10.23
C ASP A 400 -11.61 19.07 -11.50
N GLY A 401 -12.93 18.86 -11.52
CA GLY A 401 -13.83 19.19 -12.65
C GLY A 401 -13.98 18.08 -13.70
N HIS A 402 -13.19 17.00 -13.61
CA HIS A 402 -13.21 15.90 -14.57
C HIS A 402 -13.49 14.53 -13.92
N LEU A 403 -13.72 13.49 -14.73
CA LEU A 403 -13.90 12.13 -14.22
C LEU A 403 -12.60 11.59 -13.64
N SER A 404 -12.72 10.79 -12.59
CA SER A 404 -11.57 10.02 -12.12
C SER A 404 -11.19 8.97 -13.18
N SER A 405 -9.90 8.86 -13.47
CA SER A 405 -9.38 7.84 -14.40
C SER A 405 -9.74 6.40 -14.00
N ALA A 406 -9.88 6.13 -12.70
CA ALA A 406 -10.29 4.82 -12.20
C ALA A 406 -11.76 4.52 -12.55
N TYR A 407 -12.65 5.51 -12.41
CA TYR A 407 -14.05 5.37 -12.77
C TYR A 407 -14.23 5.23 -14.29
N LEU A 408 -13.55 6.08 -15.07
CA LEU A 408 -13.57 5.95 -16.53
C LEU A 408 -13.05 4.57 -16.97
N GLY A 409 -11.92 4.13 -16.42
CA GLY A 409 -11.37 2.81 -16.70
C GLY A 409 -12.34 1.67 -16.36
N LYS A 410 -13.03 1.74 -15.22
CA LYS A 410 -14.06 0.76 -14.84
C LYS A 410 -15.23 0.77 -15.83
N ARG A 411 -15.72 1.95 -16.20
CA ARG A 411 -16.84 2.13 -17.14
C ARG A 411 -16.51 1.55 -18.52
N LEU A 412 -15.33 1.86 -19.06
CA LEU A 412 -14.88 1.33 -20.35
C LEU A 412 -14.60 -0.17 -20.31
N SER A 413 -14.08 -0.69 -19.19
CA SER A 413 -13.84 -2.14 -19.05
C SER A 413 -15.15 -2.94 -19.08
N ALA A 414 -16.28 -2.35 -18.67
CA ALA A 414 -17.59 -3.00 -18.75
C ALA A 414 -18.14 -3.06 -20.19
N LEU A 415 -17.61 -2.25 -21.12
CA LEU A 415 -17.99 -2.25 -22.53
C LEU A 415 -17.10 -3.15 -23.39
N LEU A 416 -15.88 -3.42 -22.92
CA LEU A 416 -14.90 -4.25 -23.60
C LEU A 416 -15.12 -5.74 -23.28
N PRO A 417 -14.74 -6.66 -24.18
CA PRO A 417 -14.79 -8.10 -23.89
C PRO A 417 -13.93 -8.48 -22.68
N ASP A 418 -14.25 -9.61 -22.05
CA ASP A 418 -13.51 -10.10 -20.89
C ASP A 418 -12.01 -10.25 -21.17
N GLY A 419 -11.20 -9.76 -20.23
CA GLY A 419 -9.75 -9.72 -20.35
C GLY A 419 -9.20 -8.58 -21.23
N VAL A 420 -10.04 -7.88 -21.98
CA VAL A 420 -9.64 -6.69 -22.76
C VAL A 420 -9.70 -5.46 -21.87
N THR A 421 -8.57 -4.74 -21.78
CA THR A 421 -8.49 -3.50 -21.01
C THR A 421 -8.29 -2.31 -21.92
N MET A 422 -8.61 -1.12 -21.44
CA MET A 422 -8.33 0.12 -22.17
C MET A 422 -6.85 0.30 -22.52
N HIS A 423 -5.92 -0.28 -21.73
CA HIS A 423 -4.50 -0.26 -22.07
C HIS A 423 -4.19 -1.07 -23.33
N MET A 424 -4.98 -2.11 -23.63
CA MET A 424 -4.86 -2.91 -24.85
C MET A 424 -5.33 -2.15 -26.09
N LEU A 425 -6.23 -1.18 -25.97
CA LEU A 425 -6.58 -0.25 -27.07
C LEU A 425 -5.38 0.64 -27.43
N ARG A 426 -4.63 1.09 -26.43
CA ARG A 426 -3.35 1.79 -26.66
C ARG A 426 -2.31 0.88 -27.33
N HIS A 427 -2.24 -0.39 -26.95
CA HIS A 427 -1.37 -1.35 -27.65
C HIS A 427 -1.80 -1.59 -29.09
N ARG A 428 -3.10 -1.62 -29.35
CA ARG A 428 -3.66 -1.68 -30.70
C ARG A 428 -3.22 -0.48 -31.54
N PHE A 429 -3.37 0.75 -31.01
CA PHE A 429 -2.86 1.95 -31.69
C PHE A 429 -1.37 1.83 -32.00
N ALA A 430 -0.55 1.49 -31.00
CA ALA A 430 0.90 1.37 -31.17
C ALA A 430 1.29 0.34 -32.24
N THR A 431 0.62 -0.81 -32.24
CA THR A 431 0.86 -1.90 -33.21
C THR A 431 0.46 -1.46 -34.63
N ARG A 432 -0.69 -0.80 -34.79
CA ARG A 432 -1.14 -0.28 -36.09
C ARG A 432 -0.24 0.84 -36.60
N ALA A 433 0.12 1.79 -35.75
CA ALA A 433 1.01 2.90 -36.13
C ALA A 433 2.39 2.38 -36.56
N TYR A 434 2.94 1.40 -35.83
CA TYR A 434 4.20 0.76 -36.22
C TYR A 434 4.08 -0.03 -37.53
N ALA A 435 2.95 -0.71 -37.77
CA ALA A 435 2.74 -1.46 -39.01
C ALA A 435 2.75 -0.56 -40.26
N VAL A 436 2.27 0.69 -40.13
CA VAL A 436 2.24 1.69 -41.22
C VAL A 436 3.62 2.27 -41.51
N ASP A 437 4.28 2.84 -40.49
CA ASP A 437 5.47 3.68 -40.69
C ASP A 437 6.80 2.97 -40.40
N ARG A 438 6.76 1.86 -39.65
CA ARG A 438 7.93 1.09 -39.18
C ARG A 438 8.98 1.90 -38.41
N ASP A 439 8.70 3.16 -38.08
CA ASP A 439 9.53 4.01 -37.22
C ASP A 439 9.12 3.92 -35.73
N VAL A 440 10.01 3.31 -34.94
CA VAL A 440 9.85 3.16 -33.50
C VAL A 440 9.89 4.51 -32.78
N PHE A 441 10.63 5.50 -33.28
CA PHE A 441 10.76 6.81 -32.64
C PHE A 441 9.51 7.65 -32.84
N THR A 442 8.91 7.63 -34.02
CA THR A 442 7.61 8.27 -34.27
C THR A 442 6.54 7.67 -33.37
N VAL A 443 6.41 6.34 -33.31
CA VAL A 443 5.48 5.67 -32.39
C VAL A 443 5.78 6.02 -30.92
N GLN A 444 7.04 6.09 -30.52
CA GLN A 444 7.45 6.50 -29.17
C GLN A 444 6.97 7.93 -28.83
N ARG A 445 7.10 8.88 -29.77
CA ARG A 445 6.68 10.27 -29.60
C ARG A 445 5.15 10.37 -29.52
N LEU A 446 4.42 9.69 -30.41
CA LEU A 446 2.95 9.64 -30.40
C LEU A 446 2.42 9.12 -29.06
N LEU A 447 3.02 8.04 -28.57
CA LEU A 447 2.67 7.43 -27.28
C LEU A 447 3.14 8.25 -26.06
N GLY A 448 4.10 9.17 -26.23
CA GLY A 448 4.73 9.87 -25.10
C GLY A 448 5.47 8.92 -24.18
N HIS A 449 6.26 8.00 -24.74
CA HIS A 449 7.15 7.10 -23.99
C HIS A 449 8.48 7.80 -23.70
N ALA A 450 8.90 7.80 -22.43
CA ALA A 450 10.17 8.41 -22.01
C ALA A 450 11.41 7.59 -22.43
N SER A 451 11.24 6.33 -22.85
CA SER A 451 12.32 5.44 -23.26
C SER A 451 11.89 4.56 -24.45
N PRO A 452 12.75 4.40 -25.48
CA PRO A 452 12.50 3.50 -26.61
C PRO A 452 12.28 2.04 -26.21
N ALA A 453 12.88 1.58 -25.10
CA ALA A 453 12.71 0.22 -24.58
C ALA A 453 11.25 -0.13 -24.27
N THR A 454 10.38 0.87 -24.04
CA THR A 454 8.94 0.66 -23.82
C THR A 454 8.17 0.46 -25.13
N THR A 455 8.75 0.90 -26.26
CA THR A 455 8.19 0.78 -27.61
C THR A 455 8.72 -0.46 -28.34
N GLN A 456 9.87 -1.01 -27.92
CA GLN A 456 10.42 -2.28 -28.43
C GLN A 456 9.42 -3.45 -28.35
N GLY A 457 8.52 -3.45 -27.37
CA GLY A 457 7.50 -4.50 -27.24
C GLY A 457 6.44 -4.53 -28.35
N TYR A 458 6.43 -3.56 -29.26
CA TYR A 458 5.58 -3.54 -30.48
C TYR A 458 6.36 -3.89 -31.75
N VAL A 459 7.68 -4.02 -31.66
CA VAL A 459 8.53 -4.37 -32.79
C VAL A 459 8.54 -5.89 -32.91
N ASN A 460 7.95 -6.41 -33.99
CA ASN A 460 8.16 -7.79 -34.39
C ASN A 460 9.22 -7.81 -35.49
N VAL A 461 10.48 -8.07 -35.13
CA VAL A 461 11.54 -8.30 -36.11
C VAL A 461 11.45 -9.76 -36.52
N SER A 462 10.77 -10.06 -37.63
CA SER A 462 10.81 -11.40 -38.23
C SER A 462 12.11 -11.57 -39.02
N GLU A 463 12.62 -12.81 -39.09
CA GLU A 463 13.78 -13.15 -39.93
C GLU A 463 13.55 -12.80 -41.40
N GLU A 464 12.32 -12.93 -41.87
CA GLU A 464 11.92 -12.55 -43.21
C GLU A 464 12.05 -11.03 -43.46
N ASN A 465 11.71 -10.19 -42.48
CA ASN A 465 11.91 -8.74 -42.59
C ASN A 465 13.39 -8.39 -42.60
N MET A 466 14.21 -9.09 -41.81
CA MET A 466 15.66 -8.90 -41.82
C MET A 466 16.25 -9.27 -43.19
N ARG A 467 15.86 -10.42 -43.74
CA ARG A 467 16.31 -10.89 -45.06
C ARG A 467 15.92 -9.92 -46.18
N ARG A 468 14.63 -9.51 -46.24
CA ARG A 468 14.15 -8.51 -47.21
C ARG A 468 14.93 -7.20 -47.13
N LEU A 469 15.24 -6.72 -45.93
CA LEU A 469 15.96 -5.45 -45.75
C LEU A 469 17.42 -5.56 -46.19
N VAL A 470 18.09 -6.67 -45.87
CA VAL A 470 19.47 -6.91 -46.32
C VAL A 470 19.52 -7.03 -47.84
N GLU A 471 18.58 -7.75 -48.45
CA GLU A 471 18.47 -7.88 -49.90
C GLU A 471 18.23 -6.53 -50.59
N ALA A 472 17.32 -5.71 -50.05
CA ALA A 472 17.00 -4.38 -50.59
C ALA A 472 18.14 -3.35 -50.45
N VAL A 473 19.07 -3.54 -49.51
CA VAL A 473 20.26 -2.69 -49.36
C VAL A 473 21.42 -3.20 -50.22
N ALA A 474 21.45 -4.50 -50.50
CA ALA A 474 22.46 -5.12 -51.35
C ALA A 474 22.18 -4.96 -52.86
N SER A 475 20.93 -4.65 -53.24
CA SER A 475 20.51 -4.23 -54.58
C SER A 475 20.72 -2.73 -54.77
#